data_AF-A0A516S9X5-F1
#
_entry.id   AF-A0A516S9X5-F1
#
_cell.length_a   1.000
_cell.length_b   1.000
_cell.length_c   1.000
_cell.angle_alpha   90.00
_cell.angle_beta   90.00
_cell.angle_gamma   90.00
#
_symmetry.space_group_name_H-M   'P 1'
#
loop_
_entity.id
_entity.type
_entity.pdbx_description
1 polymer ?
#
loop_
_entity_poly.entity_id
_entity_poly.type
_entity_poly.pdbx_seq_one_letter_code
_entity_poly.pdbx_strand_id
1 'polypeptide(L)'
;MLLEAANDCVKSRSGGPYFLKELRVSTMTREKRLRRVAILCCHFLLNLAFYKSGYRNGRPIFKDRLKDPFWVAANNNFLDTCVLEWCKLFGDKRGKQYWGRHGIITDPVAFHDALLCAIGLTSNEFEDYIKGMQSYRDKFVAHLDLEETMEIPKLRIARKSVSFLYDYMLANENEGDYFNDARPKAVYFYREHRLQSRGIYVHLYGSGYAS
;
A
#
# COMPACT_ATOMS: atom_id res chain seq x y z
N MET A 1 25.00 0.95 38.13
CA MET A 1 25.66 0.06 37.14
C MET A 1 24.59 -0.64 36.31
N LEU A 2 24.03 -0.10 35.24
CA LEU A 2 24.65 0.41 34.01
C LEU A 2 23.70 1.45 33.39
N LEU A 3 23.93 2.74 33.61
CA LEU A 3 23.19 3.81 32.90
C LEU A 3 23.97 5.15 32.84
N GLU A 4 25.30 5.12 33.00
CA GLU A 4 26.15 6.32 32.96
C GLU A 4 27.28 6.25 31.92
N ALA A 5 27.27 5.29 30.99
CA ALA A 5 28.40 5.06 30.08
C ALA A 5 28.25 5.70 28.67
N ALA A 6 27.42 6.72 28.48
CA ALA A 6 27.25 7.36 27.17
C ALA A 6 27.29 8.91 27.14
N ASN A 7 27.55 9.56 28.29
CA ASN A 7 27.60 11.03 28.36
C ASN A 7 29.00 11.65 28.39
N ASP A 8 30.07 10.85 28.39
CA ASP A 8 31.44 11.35 28.58
C ASP A 8 32.31 11.44 27.32
N CYS A 9 31.73 11.37 26.12
CA CYS A 9 32.49 11.48 24.87
C CYS A 9 32.28 12.80 24.09
N VAL A 10 31.92 13.91 24.76
CA VAL A 10 31.77 15.23 24.09
C VAL A 10 32.34 16.41 24.90
N LYS A 11 33.49 16.24 25.56
CA LYS A 11 34.21 17.38 26.15
C LYS A 11 35.73 17.29 25.93
N SER A 12 36.16 17.58 24.71
CA SER A 12 37.35 18.40 24.44
C SER A 12 37.63 18.49 22.94
N ARG A 13 37.25 19.62 22.34
CA ARG A 13 38.00 20.28 21.27
C ARG A 13 37.34 21.62 20.98
N SER A 14 38.08 22.66 21.30
CA SER A 14 37.85 24.07 21.01
C SER A 14 37.73 24.31 19.50
N GLY A 15 36.65 24.97 19.06
CA GLY A 15 36.52 25.46 17.69
C GLY A 15 35.17 26.09 17.34
N GLY A 16 35.09 27.43 17.36
CA GLY A 16 34.22 28.25 16.50
C GLY A 16 32.73 28.45 16.89
N PRO A 17 32.14 29.65 16.66
CA PRO A 17 30.76 29.98 17.03
C PRO A 17 29.69 29.47 16.04
N TYR A 18 30.04 28.53 15.16
CA TYR A 18 29.13 27.92 14.20
C TYR A 18 29.32 26.43 14.26
N PHE A 19 28.34 25.69 14.80
CA PHE A 19 27.88 24.33 14.41
C PHE A 19 27.30 23.53 15.59
N LEU A 20 26.31 24.07 16.30
CA LEU A 20 25.29 23.24 16.96
C LEU A 20 23.96 23.49 16.26
N LYS A 21 23.87 23.04 15.00
CA LYS A 21 22.58 22.78 14.41
C LYS A 21 22.05 21.57 15.17
N GLU A 22 21.22 21.84 16.18
CA GLU A 22 20.39 20.83 16.85
C GLU A 22 19.92 19.83 15.77
N LEU A 23 20.45 18.60 15.82
CA LEU A 23 19.83 17.48 15.13
C LEU A 23 18.51 17.22 15.87
N ARG A 24 17.52 18.06 15.59
CA ARG A 24 16.13 17.70 15.86
C ARG A 24 15.88 16.49 14.99
N VAL A 25 15.93 15.31 15.61
CA VAL A 25 15.24 14.14 15.09
C VAL A 25 13.79 14.58 14.94
N SER A 26 13.42 15.03 13.74
CA SER A 26 12.07 15.46 13.43
C SER A 26 11.19 14.23 13.59
N THR A 27 10.61 14.06 14.77
CA THR A 27 9.62 13.03 15.06
C THR A 27 8.44 13.28 14.13
N MET A 28 8.15 12.32 13.26
CA MET A 28 7.04 12.42 12.31
C MET A 28 5.73 12.55 13.10
N THR A 29 5.04 13.69 12.92
CA THR A 29 3.75 13.97 13.55
C THR A 29 2.73 12.90 13.19
N ARG A 30 1.70 12.72 14.04
CA ARG A 30 0.64 11.76 13.79
C ARG A 30 -0.13 12.06 12.50
N GLU A 31 -0.47 13.33 12.26
CA GLU A 31 -1.04 13.80 10.98
C GLU A 31 -0.22 13.30 9.78
N LYS A 32 1.08 13.58 9.74
CA LYS A 32 1.96 13.16 8.63
C LYS A 32 2.01 11.64 8.47
N ARG A 33 1.91 10.90 9.59
CA ARG A 33 1.86 9.44 9.58
C ARG A 33 0.58 8.94 8.92
N LEU A 34 -0.56 9.41 9.40
CA LEU A 34 -1.89 9.06 8.90
C LEU A 34 -2.04 9.40 7.41
N ARG A 35 -1.64 10.61 7.01
CA ARG A 35 -1.64 11.03 5.60
C ARG A 35 -0.79 10.11 4.72
N ARG A 36 0.39 9.70 5.18
CA ARG A 36 1.24 8.74 4.44
C ARG A 36 0.57 7.37 4.28
N VAL A 37 -0.09 6.86 5.32
CA VAL A 37 -0.84 5.58 5.24
C VAL A 37 -2.01 5.70 4.26
N ALA A 38 -2.76 6.80 4.30
CA ALA A 38 -3.84 7.08 3.36
C ALA A 38 -3.34 7.19 1.91
N ILE A 39 -2.18 7.83 1.68
CA ILE A 39 -1.54 7.89 0.36
C ILE A 39 -1.18 6.49 -0.14
N LEU A 40 -0.63 5.61 0.71
CA LEU A 40 -0.34 4.23 0.29
C LEU A 40 -1.63 3.45 -0.04
N CYS A 41 -2.71 3.69 0.70
CA CYS A 41 -4.02 3.12 0.34
C CYS A 41 -4.46 3.60 -1.05
N CYS A 42 -4.33 4.90 -1.35
CA CYS A 42 -4.62 5.45 -2.66
C CYS A 42 -3.72 4.84 -3.75
N HIS A 43 -2.41 4.72 -3.51
CA HIS A 43 -1.47 4.10 -4.46
C HIS A 43 -1.86 2.65 -4.76
N PHE A 44 -2.21 1.87 -3.74
CA PHE A 44 -2.73 0.52 -3.94
C PHE A 44 -3.99 0.53 -4.82
N LEU A 45 -4.98 1.36 -4.48
CA LEU A 45 -6.27 1.39 -5.19
C LEU A 45 -6.10 1.85 -6.64
N LEU A 46 -5.22 2.83 -6.89
CA LEU A 46 -4.85 3.32 -8.22
C LEU A 46 -4.28 2.21 -9.08
N ASN A 47 -3.22 1.55 -8.58
CA ASN A 47 -2.56 0.48 -9.32
C ASN A 47 -3.51 -0.71 -9.54
N LEU A 48 -4.38 -1.01 -8.58
CA LEU A 48 -5.37 -2.07 -8.75
C LEU A 48 -6.40 -1.71 -9.82
N ALA A 49 -6.81 -0.45 -9.89
CA ALA A 49 -7.72 0.04 -10.93
C ALA A 49 -7.08 -0.11 -12.32
N PHE A 50 -5.80 0.24 -12.45
CA PHE A 50 -5.04 0.12 -13.69
C PHE A 50 -4.82 -1.34 -14.09
N TYR A 51 -4.34 -2.17 -13.17
CA TYR A 51 -4.19 -3.62 -13.38
C TYR A 51 -5.51 -4.26 -13.85
N LYS A 52 -6.64 -3.93 -13.20
CA LYS A 52 -7.94 -4.47 -13.58
C LYS A 52 -8.47 -3.94 -14.92
N SER A 53 -7.91 -2.84 -15.43
CA SER A 53 -8.30 -2.28 -16.72
C SER A 53 -7.58 -2.96 -17.88
N GLY A 54 -6.46 -3.63 -17.64
CA GLY A 54 -5.82 -4.52 -18.60
C GLY A 54 -6.57 -5.84 -18.86
N TYR A 55 -7.73 -6.06 -18.20
CA TYR A 55 -8.55 -7.25 -18.37
C TYR A 55 -9.99 -6.92 -18.79
N ARG A 56 -10.56 -7.78 -19.63
CA ARG A 56 -11.97 -7.78 -20.03
C ARG A 56 -12.52 -9.20 -19.99
N ASN A 57 -13.66 -9.39 -19.32
CA ASN A 57 -14.30 -10.70 -19.14
C ASN A 57 -13.34 -11.80 -18.64
N GLY A 58 -12.44 -11.43 -17.71
CA GLY A 58 -11.43 -12.33 -17.14
C GLY A 58 -10.22 -12.60 -18.03
N ARG A 59 -10.15 -12.03 -19.24
CA ARG A 59 -9.03 -12.22 -20.18
C ARG A 59 -8.21 -10.93 -20.34
N PRO A 60 -6.88 -11.02 -20.51
CA PRO A 60 -6.07 -9.85 -20.86
C PRO A 60 -6.56 -9.21 -22.16
N ILE A 61 -6.54 -7.88 -22.23
CA ILE A 61 -6.88 -7.13 -23.46
C ILE A 61 -5.72 -7.21 -24.47
N PHE A 62 -4.48 -7.25 -23.99
CA PHE A 62 -3.27 -7.45 -24.78
C PHE A 62 -3.11 -8.95 -25.08
N LYS A 63 -3.63 -9.39 -26.24
CA LYS A 63 -3.73 -10.83 -26.59
C LYS A 63 -2.39 -11.43 -27.03
N ASP A 64 -1.46 -10.61 -27.49
CA ASP A 64 -0.18 -11.07 -28.03
C ASP A 64 0.97 -10.42 -27.24
N ARG A 65 1.59 -11.22 -26.36
CA ARG A 65 2.71 -10.75 -25.52
C ARG A 65 3.91 -10.27 -26.33
N LEU A 66 4.07 -10.76 -27.56
CA LEU A 66 5.17 -10.36 -28.44
C LEU A 66 4.87 -9.05 -29.19
N LYS A 67 3.59 -8.72 -29.38
CA LYS A 67 3.17 -7.47 -30.04
C LYS A 67 2.88 -6.33 -29.09
N ASP A 68 2.53 -6.64 -27.84
CA ASP A 68 2.22 -5.65 -26.80
C ASP A 68 3.17 -5.74 -25.57
N PRO A 69 4.50 -5.91 -25.72
CA PRO A 69 5.38 -6.16 -24.58
C PRO A 69 5.37 -5.01 -23.55
N PHE A 70 5.21 -3.77 -24.03
CA PHE A 70 5.06 -2.60 -23.16
C PHE A 70 3.82 -2.69 -22.27
N TRP A 71 2.65 -3.02 -22.83
CA TRP A 71 1.40 -3.06 -22.07
C TRP A 71 1.34 -4.24 -21.11
N VAL A 72 1.94 -5.37 -21.49
CA VAL A 72 2.11 -6.51 -20.59
C VAL A 72 3.00 -6.12 -19.40
N ALA A 73 4.16 -5.51 -19.66
CA ALA A 73 5.08 -5.07 -18.62
C ALA A 73 4.43 -4.01 -17.70
N ALA A 74 3.78 -3.00 -18.27
CA ALA A 74 3.07 -1.97 -17.51
C ALA A 74 1.97 -2.57 -16.61
N ASN A 75 1.17 -3.49 -17.15
CA ASN A 75 0.11 -4.13 -16.39
C ASN A 75 0.66 -5.01 -15.25
N ASN A 76 1.75 -5.74 -15.48
CA ASN A 76 2.41 -6.52 -14.43
C ASN A 76 3.00 -5.60 -13.34
N ASN A 77 3.63 -4.49 -13.70
CA ASN A 77 4.13 -3.51 -12.72
C ASN A 77 3.02 -2.93 -11.83
N PHE A 78 1.80 -2.76 -12.34
CA PHE A 78 0.67 -2.36 -11.51
C PHE A 78 0.31 -3.44 -10.48
N LEU A 79 0.35 -4.72 -10.86
CA LEU A 79 0.16 -5.83 -9.91
C LEU A 79 1.25 -5.84 -8.84
N ASP A 80 2.51 -5.73 -9.25
CA ASP A 80 3.65 -5.79 -8.33
C ASP A 80 3.61 -4.61 -7.35
N THR A 81 3.27 -3.41 -7.85
CA THR A 81 3.07 -2.24 -7.01
C THR A 81 1.91 -2.44 -6.03
N CYS A 82 0.79 -3.06 -6.45
CA CYS A 82 -0.29 -3.41 -5.51
C CYS A 82 0.23 -4.29 -4.38
N VAL A 83 1.00 -5.32 -4.69
CA VAL A 83 1.52 -6.23 -3.67
C VAL A 83 2.50 -5.51 -2.73
N LEU A 84 3.41 -4.70 -3.28
CA LEU A 84 4.35 -3.90 -2.49
C LEU A 84 3.64 -2.95 -1.53
N GLU A 85 2.69 -2.14 -2.02
CA GLU A 85 1.96 -1.19 -1.17
C GLU A 85 1.10 -1.90 -0.13
N TRP A 86 0.45 -3.01 -0.50
CA TRP A 86 -0.30 -3.80 0.46
C TRP A 86 0.58 -4.40 1.56
N CYS A 87 1.74 -4.94 1.20
CA CYS A 87 2.69 -5.49 2.15
C CYS A 87 3.21 -4.41 3.12
N LYS A 88 3.42 -3.17 2.69
CA LYS A 88 3.79 -2.07 3.62
C LYS A 88 2.69 -1.79 4.65
N LEU A 89 1.43 -1.92 4.25
CA LEU A 89 0.27 -1.64 5.11
C LEU A 89 -0.01 -2.81 6.07
N PHE A 90 0.05 -4.06 5.61
CA PHE A 90 -0.42 -5.23 6.36
C PHE A 90 0.61 -6.33 6.59
N GLY A 91 1.64 -6.43 5.74
CA GLY A 91 2.62 -7.52 5.79
C GLY A 91 3.91 -7.18 6.54
N ASP A 92 4.33 -5.93 6.57
CA ASP A 92 5.58 -5.51 7.20
C ASP A 92 5.33 -5.02 8.63
N LYS A 93 5.22 -5.95 9.60
CA LYS A 93 4.96 -5.63 11.02
C LYS A 93 6.02 -4.68 11.64
N ARG A 94 7.19 -4.53 11.02
CA ARG A 94 8.27 -3.61 11.44
C ARG A 94 8.24 -2.27 10.67
N GLY A 95 7.45 -2.20 9.61
CA GLY A 95 7.31 -1.05 8.72
C GLY A 95 6.69 0.15 9.41
N LYS A 96 7.05 1.35 8.94
CA LYS A 96 6.57 2.62 9.51
C LYS A 96 5.09 2.89 9.20
N GLN A 97 4.56 2.24 8.17
CA GLN A 97 3.19 2.40 7.66
C GLN A 97 2.31 1.18 7.94
N TYR A 98 2.82 0.19 8.68
CA TYR A 98 2.03 -0.95 9.12
C TYR A 98 0.85 -0.47 9.95
N TRP A 99 -0.37 -0.90 9.64
CA TRP A 99 -1.58 -0.42 10.31
C TRP A 99 -1.52 -0.52 11.84
N GLY A 100 -0.86 -1.57 12.37
CA GLY A 100 -0.70 -1.79 13.81
C GLY A 100 0.44 -1.00 14.45
N ARG A 101 1.14 -0.13 13.71
CA ARG A 101 2.18 0.74 14.27
C ARG A 101 1.51 1.81 15.15
N HIS A 102 2.12 2.07 16.31
CA HIS A 102 1.65 3.09 17.24
C HIS A 102 1.37 4.43 16.55
N GLY A 103 0.23 5.05 16.86
CA GLY A 103 -0.19 6.35 16.31
C GLY A 103 -0.77 6.30 14.89
N ILE A 104 -1.14 5.13 14.36
CA ILE A 104 -1.97 5.00 13.16
C ILE A 104 -3.42 4.70 13.55
N ILE A 105 -3.64 3.57 14.21
CA ILE A 105 -4.95 3.20 14.73
C ILE A 105 -4.94 3.34 16.25
N THR A 106 -5.93 4.05 16.79
CA THR A 106 -6.03 4.32 18.23
C THR A 106 -6.44 3.07 19.02
N ASP A 107 -7.36 2.27 18.46
CA ASP A 107 -7.76 0.97 19.00
C ASP A 107 -7.46 -0.17 17.99
N PRO A 108 -6.24 -0.73 18.02
CA PRO A 108 -5.83 -1.77 17.08
C PRO A 108 -6.65 -3.06 17.19
N VAL A 109 -7.19 -3.38 18.37
CA VAL A 109 -7.95 -4.62 18.59
C VAL A 109 -9.31 -4.50 17.94
N ALA A 110 -10.06 -3.44 18.26
CA ALA A 110 -11.38 -3.20 17.66
C ALA A 110 -11.28 -3.03 16.14
N PHE A 111 -10.25 -2.33 15.65
CA PHE A 111 -9.99 -2.22 14.21
C PHE A 111 -9.77 -3.57 13.55
N HIS A 112 -8.92 -4.43 14.14
CA HIS A 112 -8.59 -5.72 13.56
C HIS A 112 -9.82 -6.63 13.47
N ASP A 113 -10.62 -6.69 14.53
CA ASP A 113 -11.85 -7.49 14.55
C ASP A 113 -12.87 -6.98 13.52
N ALA A 114 -13.03 -5.66 13.41
CA ALA A 114 -13.91 -5.05 12.41
C ALA A 114 -13.40 -5.27 10.97
N LEU A 115 -12.08 -5.22 10.76
CA LEU A 115 -11.44 -5.51 9.48
C LEU A 115 -11.71 -6.97 9.06
N LEU A 116 -11.47 -7.93 9.95
CA LEU A 116 -11.70 -9.35 9.72
C LEU A 116 -13.16 -9.62 9.36
N CYS A 117 -14.09 -9.02 10.10
CA CYS A 117 -15.52 -9.07 9.81
C CYS A 117 -15.84 -8.51 8.40
N ALA A 118 -15.30 -7.34 8.05
CA ALA A 118 -15.56 -6.69 6.77
C ALA A 118 -15.01 -7.47 5.55
N ILE A 119 -13.85 -8.12 5.71
CA ILE A 119 -13.26 -8.94 4.64
C ILE A 119 -13.82 -10.37 4.60
N GLY A 120 -14.47 -10.80 5.67
CA GLY A 120 -15.08 -12.12 5.83
C GLY A 120 -14.04 -13.23 6.01
N LEU A 121 -13.03 -12.97 6.84
CA LEU A 121 -11.96 -13.92 7.16
C LEU A 121 -11.80 -14.03 8.68
N THR A 122 -11.32 -15.17 9.13
CA THR A 122 -10.77 -15.37 10.48
C THR A 122 -9.35 -14.80 10.58
N SER A 123 -8.83 -14.66 11.81
CA SER A 123 -7.46 -14.21 12.02
C SER A 123 -6.43 -15.14 11.38
N ASN A 124 -6.64 -16.46 11.41
CA ASN A 124 -5.72 -17.43 10.82
C ASN A 124 -5.72 -17.33 9.29
N GLU A 125 -6.90 -17.25 8.67
CA GLU A 125 -7.01 -17.08 7.22
C GLU A 125 -6.39 -15.77 6.74
N PHE A 126 -6.48 -14.71 7.55
CA PHE A 126 -5.85 -13.43 7.23
C PHE A 126 -4.33 -13.49 7.35
N GLU A 127 -3.78 -14.16 8.37
CA GLU A 127 -2.33 -14.37 8.48
C GLU A 127 -1.80 -15.24 7.33
N ASP A 128 -2.52 -16.28 6.91
CA ASP A 128 -2.14 -17.08 5.75
C ASP A 128 -2.22 -16.27 4.44
N TYR A 129 -3.21 -15.38 4.33
CA TYR A 129 -3.25 -14.41 3.22
C TYR A 129 -2.06 -13.45 3.22
N ILE A 130 -1.66 -12.95 4.40
CA ILE A 130 -0.45 -12.11 4.55
C ILE A 130 0.79 -12.86 4.07
N LYS A 131 0.98 -14.11 4.49
CA LYS A 131 2.11 -14.95 4.05
C LYS A 131 2.12 -15.14 2.53
N GLY A 132 0.95 -15.35 1.92
CA GLY A 132 0.83 -15.45 0.46
C GLY A 132 1.27 -14.17 -0.26
N MET A 133 0.85 -13.00 0.23
CA MET A 133 1.26 -11.70 -0.31
C MET A 133 2.77 -11.45 -0.14
N GLN A 134 3.33 -11.79 1.02
CA GLN A 134 4.78 -11.68 1.28
C GLN A 134 5.58 -12.63 0.40
N SER A 135 5.14 -13.88 0.25
CA SER A 135 5.78 -14.85 -0.65
C SER A 135 5.81 -14.33 -2.08
N TYR A 136 4.71 -13.76 -2.58
CA TYR A 136 4.72 -13.16 -3.91
C TYR A 136 5.76 -12.04 -4.01
N ARG A 137 5.77 -11.11 -3.04
CA ARG A 137 6.73 -9.98 -3.01
C ARG A 137 8.17 -10.50 -3.03
N ASP A 138 8.51 -11.38 -2.11
CA ASP A 138 9.90 -11.77 -1.87
C ASP A 138 10.42 -12.56 -3.07
N LYS A 139 9.63 -13.52 -3.56
CA LYS A 139 10.09 -14.43 -4.60
C LYS A 139 10.02 -13.85 -6.01
N PHE A 140 8.97 -13.11 -6.35
CA PHE A 140 8.72 -12.70 -7.73
C PHE A 140 8.96 -11.21 -8.02
N VAL A 141 8.96 -10.36 -6.99
CA VAL A 141 9.15 -8.91 -7.16
C VAL A 141 10.53 -8.46 -6.69
N ALA A 142 10.96 -8.93 -5.52
CA ALA A 142 12.19 -8.45 -4.88
C ALA A 142 13.43 -9.24 -5.29
N HIS A 143 13.35 -10.58 -5.31
CA HIS A 143 14.52 -11.42 -5.54
C HIS A 143 14.55 -12.11 -6.90
N LEU A 144 13.39 -12.22 -7.58
CA LEU A 144 13.24 -12.98 -8.84
C LEU A 144 13.87 -14.39 -8.70
N ASP A 145 13.38 -15.13 -7.73
CA ASP A 145 13.85 -16.47 -7.38
C ASP A 145 13.59 -17.47 -8.53
N LEU A 146 14.18 -18.67 -8.41
CA LEU A 146 14.11 -19.74 -9.41
C LEU A 146 12.73 -20.42 -9.55
N GLU A 147 11.68 -19.89 -8.93
CA GLU A 147 10.34 -20.47 -9.02
C GLU A 147 9.73 -20.23 -10.40
N GLU A 148 9.32 -21.32 -11.06
CA GLU A 148 8.76 -21.27 -12.42
C GLU A 148 7.27 -20.87 -12.44
N THR A 149 6.57 -21.00 -11.30
CA THR A 149 5.13 -20.76 -11.20
C THR A 149 4.80 -19.63 -10.24
N MET A 150 4.23 -18.56 -10.78
CA MET A 150 3.80 -17.39 -10.00
C MET A 150 2.35 -17.54 -9.52
N GLU A 151 2.19 -17.75 -8.21
CA GLU A 151 0.88 -17.76 -7.55
C GLU A 151 0.39 -16.33 -7.23
N ILE A 152 -0.43 -15.76 -8.12
CA ILE A 152 -0.94 -14.39 -7.97
C ILE A 152 -1.94 -14.32 -6.80
N PRO A 153 -1.72 -13.46 -5.78
CA PRO A 153 -2.64 -13.37 -4.65
C PRO A 153 -4.04 -12.91 -5.03
N LYS A 154 -5.04 -13.36 -4.27
CA LYS A 154 -6.45 -12.97 -4.45
C LYS A 154 -6.67 -11.48 -4.13
N LEU A 155 -6.54 -10.61 -5.13
CA LEU A 155 -6.62 -9.14 -4.97
C LEU A 155 -7.96 -8.61 -4.45
N ARG A 156 -9.02 -9.44 -4.41
CA ARG A 156 -10.30 -9.05 -3.82
C ARG A 156 -10.17 -8.79 -2.31
N ILE A 157 -9.41 -9.62 -1.61
CA ILE A 157 -9.18 -9.46 -0.17
C ILE A 157 -8.33 -8.21 0.07
N ALA A 158 -7.21 -8.06 -0.65
CA ALA A 158 -6.38 -6.85 -0.58
C ALA A 158 -7.16 -5.55 -0.83
N ARG A 159 -8.04 -5.53 -1.85
CA ARG A 159 -8.89 -4.35 -2.11
C ARG A 159 -9.81 -4.04 -0.95
N LYS A 160 -10.48 -5.05 -0.39
CA LYS A 160 -11.40 -4.85 0.73
C LYS A 160 -10.65 -4.36 1.98
N SER A 161 -9.51 -4.96 2.32
CA SER A 161 -8.74 -4.55 3.50
C SER A 161 -8.17 -3.14 3.37
N VAL A 162 -7.62 -2.77 2.21
CA VAL A 162 -7.14 -1.40 1.97
C VAL A 162 -8.28 -0.38 1.97
N SER A 163 -9.42 -0.71 1.35
CA SER A 163 -10.59 0.18 1.37
C SER A 163 -11.11 0.38 2.80
N PHE A 164 -11.14 -0.69 3.59
CA PHE A 164 -11.55 -0.64 4.99
C PHE A 164 -10.60 0.22 5.82
N LEU A 165 -9.29 0.02 5.71
CA LEU A 165 -8.29 0.84 6.42
C LEU A 165 -8.42 2.33 6.08
N TYR A 166 -8.56 2.67 4.80
CA TYR A 166 -8.75 4.05 4.36
C TYR A 166 -10.02 4.66 4.96
N ASP A 167 -11.17 4.01 4.76
CA ASP A 167 -12.44 4.51 5.24
C ASP A 167 -12.48 4.59 6.78
N TYR A 168 -11.82 3.65 7.47
CA TYR A 168 -11.71 3.66 8.93
C TYR A 168 -10.88 4.84 9.43
N MET A 169 -9.72 5.13 8.83
CA MET A 169 -8.89 6.27 9.23
C MET A 169 -9.63 7.59 9.06
N LEU A 170 -10.35 7.77 7.95
CA LEU A 170 -11.13 8.99 7.71
C LEU A 170 -12.28 9.14 8.71
N ALA A 171 -12.91 8.03 9.13
CA ALA A 171 -14.04 8.07 10.05
C ALA A 171 -13.62 8.20 11.53
N ASN A 172 -12.51 7.58 11.93
CA ASN A 172 -12.16 7.40 13.34
C ASN A 172 -10.84 8.07 13.77
N GLU A 173 -9.97 8.40 12.81
CA GLU A 173 -8.63 8.94 13.09
C GLU A 173 -8.44 10.36 12.53
N ASN A 174 -9.48 10.98 11.94
CA ASN A 174 -9.45 12.32 11.36
C ASN A 174 -9.51 13.43 12.43
N GLU A 175 -8.51 13.47 13.30
CA GLU A 175 -8.39 14.51 14.31
C GLU A 175 -7.99 15.83 13.65
N GLY A 176 -8.75 16.91 13.83
CA GLY A 176 -8.34 18.22 13.33
C GLY A 176 -8.22 18.32 11.81
N ASP A 177 -9.05 17.57 11.07
CA ASP A 177 -9.17 17.64 9.60
C ASP A 177 -7.88 17.27 8.83
N TYR A 178 -7.15 16.28 9.34
CA TYR A 178 -5.95 15.73 8.70
C TYR A 178 -6.16 15.21 7.27
N PHE A 179 -7.41 14.99 6.84
CA PHE A 179 -7.79 14.45 5.54
C PHE A 179 -8.66 15.40 4.70
N ASN A 180 -8.56 16.71 4.92
CA ASN A 180 -9.35 17.73 4.20
C ASN A 180 -9.32 17.65 2.66
N ASP A 181 -8.21 17.19 2.09
CA ASP A 181 -7.98 17.02 0.64
C ASP A 181 -8.25 15.59 0.15
N ALA A 182 -8.59 14.66 1.05
CA ALA A 182 -8.80 13.26 0.71
C ALA A 182 -10.18 13.03 0.08
N ARG A 183 -10.28 12.02 -0.80
CA ARG A 183 -11.59 11.55 -1.27
C ARG A 183 -12.36 10.95 -0.08
N PRO A 184 -13.69 11.17 0.04
CA PRO A 184 -14.42 10.78 1.24
C PRO A 184 -14.58 9.27 1.43
N LYS A 185 -14.42 8.47 0.35
CA LYS A 185 -14.45 7.01 0.39
C LYS A 185 -13.48 6.40 -0.60
N ALA A 186 -12.83 5.32 -0.20
CA ALA A 186 -11.95 4.52 -1.03
C ALA A 186 -12.63 4.04 -2.33
N VAL A 187 -13.92 3.70 -2.26
CA VAL A 187 -14.67 3.20 -3.42
C VAL A 187 -14.78 4.24 -4.53
N TYR A 188 -14.90 5.52 -4.21
CA TYR A 188 -14.98 6.59 -5.19
C TYR A 188 -13.64 6.76 -5.90
N PHE A 189 -12.54 6.81 -5.11
CA PHE A 189 -11.19 6.87 -5.65
C PHE A 189 -10.90 5.71 -6.60
N TYR A 190 -11.22 4.47 -6.20
CA TYR A 190 -11.03 3.29 -7.05
C TYR A 190 -11.85 3.33 -8.34
N ARG A 191 -13.13 3.70 -8.26
CA ARG A 191 -14.04 3.73 -9.41
C ARG A 191 -13.63 4.79 -10.43
N GLU A 192 -13.28 5.99 -9.97
CA GLU A 192 -12.82 7.10 -10.80
C GLU A 192 -11.63 6.67 -11.67
N HIS A 193 -10.57 6.18 -11.04
CA HIS A 193 -9.35 5.78 -11.75
C HIS A 193 -9.59 4.57 -12.66
N ARG A 194 -10.48 3.65 -12.27
CA ARG A 194 -10.84 2.51 -13.12
C ARG A 194 -11.59 2.94 -14.39
N LEU A 195 -12.43 3.97 -14.29
CA LEU A 195 -13.11 4.53 -15.46
C LEU A 195 -12.12 5.24 -16.39
N GLN A 196 -11.23 6.06 -15.82
CA GLN A 196 -10.18 6.77 -16.57
C GLN A 196 -9.27 5.79 -17.33
N SER A 197 -8.73 4.77 -16.66
CA SER A 197 -7.85 3.80 -17.31
C SER A 197 -8.57 2.94 -18.34
N ARG A 198 -9.84 2.59 -18.12
CA ARG A 198 -10.64 1.90 -19.16
C ARG A 198 -10.84 2.78 -20.40
N GLY A 199 -11.02 4.09 -20.24
CA GLY A 199 -11.13 5.03 -21.35
C GLY A 199 -9.89 4.98 -22.26
N ILE A 200 -8.69 4.92 -21.66
CA ILE A 200 -7.42 4.81 -22.40
C ILE A 200 -7.40 3.53 -23.26
N TYR A 201 -7.74 2.38 -22.68
CA TYR A 201 -7.72 1.10 -23.42
C TYR A 201 -8.82 1.00 -24.49
N VAL A 202 -10.00 1.56 -24.25
CA VAL A 202 -11.08 1.62 -25.26
C VAL A 202 -10.65 2.48 -26.45
N HIS A 203 -9.95 3.59 -26.21
CA HIS A 203 -9.46 4.45 -27.27
C HIS A 203 -8.34 3.78 -28.10
N LEU A 204 -7.43 3.04 -27.44
CA LEU A 204 -6.28 2.41 -28.10
C LEU A 204 -6.63 1.14 -28.90
N TYR A 205 -7.63 0.37 -28.46
CA TYR A 205 -7.98 -0.91 -29.08
C TYR A 205 -9.33 -0.91 -29.83
N GLY A 206 -9.98 0.25 -29.94
CA GLY A 206 -11.17 0.49 -30.74
C GLY A 206 -12.47 -0.12 -30.19
N SER A 207 -13.60 0.52 -30.52
CA SER A 207 -14.98 0.06 -30.28
C SER A 207 -15.36 -1.25 -30.97
N GLY A 208 -14.46 -1.84 -31.78
CA GLY A 208 -14.68 -3.07 -32.55
C GLY A 208 -14.80 -4.36 -31.72
N TYR A 209 -14.77 -4.26 -30.39
CA TYR A 209 -15.03 -5.38 -29.48
C TYR A 209 -16.25 -5.14 -28.61
N ALA A 210 -17.09 -4.14 -28.89
CA ALA A 210 -18.36 -3.92 -28.18
C ALA A 210 -19.45 -4.90 -28.68
N SER A 211 -19.35 -6.15 -28.27
CA SER A 211 -20.45 -7.13 -28.23
C SER A 211 -20.14 -8.16 -27.15
#